data_AF-A0AAD2CLH4-F1
#
_entry.id   AF-A0AAD2CLH4-F1
#
_cell.length_a   1.000
_cell.length_b   1.000
_cell.length_c   1.000
_cell.angle_alpha   90.00
_cell.angle_beta   90.00
_cell.angle_gamma   90.00
#
_symmetry.space_group_name_H-M   'P 1'
#
loop_
_entity.id
_entity.type
_entity.pdbx_description
1 polymer ?
#
loop_
_entity_poly.entity_id
_entity_poly.type
_entity_poly.pdbx_seq_one_letter_code
_entity_poly.pdbx_strand_id
1 'polypeptide(L)'
;MTNLESNGASVNDFEDWVRFKFRELEQKVDKLESSNEEVADDLVVWESTRCKELDHTSIANEETVNCFTLSEDVYMVLASSKLTSPSFWFSVLVIFIFQYTMLIVLIADRVDFESSNPLRLPANVETTVRLAQTLAIFIAIFTQNDLLVGMQSLFQGLPQAYRGGLEGQRFQNMSPFQWYSACLSKTLQGALSLIAAFILIMQSQNVFDVLLNFLGMSFVGDIDDQAFELGLATLANP
;
A
#
# COMPACT_ATOMS: atom_id res chain seq x y z
N MET A 1 6.45 -49.45 -17.85
CA MET A 1 5.07 -48.92 -17.79
C MET A 1 4.75 -48.72 -16.33
N THR A 2 4.99 -47.52 -15.81
CA THR A 2 4.75 -47.14 -14.41
C THR A 2 4.05 -45.79 -14.40
N ASN A 3 2.96 -45.75 -13.65
CA ASN A 3 1.91 -44.74 -13.64
C ASN A 3 2.40 -43.32 -13.34
N LEU A 4 1.98 -42.37 -14.19
CA LEU A 4 1.97 -40.93 -13.94
C LEU A 4 0.55 -40.55 -13.48
N GLU A 5 0.23 -40.84 -12.22
CA GLU A 5 -0.96 -40.33 -11.53
C GLU A 5 -0.51 -39.67 -10.24
N SER A 6 -0.09 -38.41 -10.31
CA SER A 6 0.16 -37.56 -9.14
C SER A 6 0.40 -36.14 -9.62
N ASN A 7 -0.66 -35.38 -9.87
CA ASN A 7 -0.64 -33.91 -9.84
C ASN A 7 -2.05 -33.25 -9.83
N GLY A 8 -3.14 -34.00 -9.65
CA GLY A 8 -4.50 -33.44 -9.60
C GLY A 8 -4.86 -32.70 -8.31
N ALA A 9 -4.01 -32.74 -7.28
CA ALA A 9 -4.31 -32.12 -5.98
C ALA A 9 -4.05 -30.60 -5.95
N SER A 10 -3.14 -30.05 -6.76
CA SER A 10 -2.72 -28.65 -6.54
C SER A 10 -3.63 -27.58 -7.15
N VAL A 11 -4.50 -27.94 -8.11
CA VAL A 11 -5.37 -26.96 -8.80
C VAL A 11 -6.66 -26.74 -8.03
N ASN A 12 -7.28 -27.81 -7.54
CA ASN A 12 -8.53 -27.72 -6.79
C ASN A 12 -8.32 -27.05 -5.43
N ASP A 13 -7.22 -27.35 -4.73
CA ASP A 13 -6.87 -26.72 -3.46
C ASP A 13 -6.66 -25.21 -3.61
N PHE A 14 -6.08 -24.78 -4.73
CA PHE A 14 -5.91 -23.37 -5.04
C PHE A 14 -7.25 -22.69 -5.37
N GLU A 15 -8.11 -23.34 -6.17
CA GLU A 15 -9.43 -22.79 -6.50
C GLU A 15 -10.29 -22.60 -5.25
N ASP A 16 -10.25 -23.56 -4.33
CA ASP A 16 -10.95 -23.48 -3.04
C ASP A 16 -10.41 -22.34 -2.17
N TRP A 17 -9.09 -22.14 -2.16
CA TRP A 17 -8.46 -21.01 -1.46
C TRP A 17 -8.86 -19.65 -2.05
N VAL A 18 -8.91 -19.53 -3.39
CA VAL A 18 -9.38 -18.30 -4.06
C VAL A 18 -10.84 -18.01 -3.73
N ARG A 19 -11.72 -19.01 -3.78
CA ARG A 19 -13.13 -18.85 -3.40
C ARG A 19 -13.29 -18.49 -1.93
N PHE A 20 -12.42 -18.99 -1.06
CA PHE A 20 -12.39 -18.59 0.34
C PHE A 20 -12.02 -17.12 0.50
N LYS A 21 -10.96 -16.65 -0.18
CA LYS A 21 -10.54 -15.24 -0.14
C LYS A 21 -11.56 -14.28 -0.74
N PHE A 22 -12.23 -14.67 -1.82
CA PHE A 22 -13.29 -13.86 -2.42
C PHE A 22 -14.46 -13.68 -1.44
N ARG A 23 -14.87 -14.73 -0.72
CA ARG A 23 -15.90 -14.65 0.32
C ARG A 23 -15.47 -13.80 1.51
N GLU A 24 -14.20 -13.87 1.89
CA GLU A 24 -13.65 -13.00 2.95
C GLU A 24 -13.72 -11.52 2.53
N LEU A 25 -13.43 -11.21 1.27
CA LEU A 25 -13.55 -9.86 0.71
C LEU A 25 -15.01 -9.41 0.63
N GLU A 26 -15.92 -10.24 0.13
CA GLU A 26 -17.37 -9.94 0.11
C GLU A 26 -17.88 -9.65 1.52
N GLN A 27 -17.51 -10.45 2.53
CA GLN A 27 -17.86 -10.18 3.92
C GLN A 27 -17.28 -8.86 4.44
N LYS A 28 -16.06 -8.50 4.05
CA LYS A 28 -15.47 -7.20 4.41
C LYS A 28 -16.21 -6.05 3.74
N VAL A 29 -16.62 -6.21 2.47
CA VAL A 29 -17.42 -5.21 1.74
C VAL A 29 -18.79 -5.05 2.38
N ASP A 30 -19.52 -6.14 2.67
CA ASP A 30 -20.82 -6.09 3.34
C ASP A 30 -20.70 -5.48 4.75
N LYS A 31 -19.61 -5.77 5.46
CA LYS A 31 -19.33 -5.16 6.77
C LYS A 31 -19.01 -3.67 6.65
N LEU A 32 -18.32 -3.25 5.59
CA LEU A 32 -18.06 -1.84 5.32
C LEU A 32 -19.32 -1.10 4.86
N GLU A 33 -20.16 -1.71 4.02
CA GLU A 33 -21.44 -1.15 3.61
C GLU A 33 -22.38 -1.00 4.80
N SER A 34 -22.54 -2.04 5.63
CA SER A 34 -23.34 -1.96 6.85
C SER A 34 -22.78 -0.97 7.88
N SER A 35 -21.45 -0.90 8.05
CA SER A 35 -20.82 0.12 8.90
C SER A 35 -20.99 1.53 8.33
N ASN A 36 -21.01 1.70 7.01
CA ASN A 36 -21.23 3.00 6.36
C ASN A 36 -22.71 3.42 6.41
N GLU A 37 -23.63 2.45 6.41
CA GLU A 37 -25.08 2.67 6.56
C GLU A 37 -25.45 2.98 8.02
N GLU A 38 -24.80 2.34 9.01
CA GLU A 38 -24.89 2.71 10.43
C GLU A 38 -24.30 4.11 10.69
N VAL A 39 -23.22 4.48 10.02
CA VAL A 39 -22.63 5.85 10.08
C VAL A 39 -23.49 6.90 9.35
N ALA A 40 -24.33 6.48 8.39
CA ALA A 40 -25.26 7.38 7.70
C ALA A 40 -26.50 7.69 8.55
N ASP A 41 -26.99 6.75 9.36
CA ASP A 41 -28.14 6.95 10.26
C ASP A 41 -27.71 7.50 11.64
N ASP A 42 -26.47 7.23 12.04
CA ASP A 42 -25.83 7.78 13.24
C ASP A 42 -24.72 8.73 12.80
N LEU A 43 -25.11 9.84 12.14
CA LEU A 43 -24.23 10.99 11.90
C LEU A 43 -23.92 11.71 13.24
N VAL A 44 -23.53 10.94 14.25
CA VAL A 44 -22.51 11.30 15.22
C VAL A 44 -21.28 11.64 14.40
N VAL A 45 -21.16 12.94 14.15
CA VAL A 45 -19.89 13.63 13.91
C VAL A 45 -18.85 12.99 14.83
N TRP A 46 -18.06 12.07 14.28
CA TRP A 46 -16.87 11.61 14.96
C TRP A 46 -15.96 12.84 15.04
N GLU A 47 -15.92 13.45 16.22
CA GLU A 47 -14.90 14.40 16.68
C GLU A 47 -13.52 13.69 16.70
N SER A 48 -13.08 13.15 15.56
CA SER A 48 -11.68 12.85 15.32
C SER A 48 -11.01 14.19 15.12
N THR A 49 -10.30 14.62 16.16
CA THR A 49 -9.63 15.91 16.26
C THR A 49 -10.60 17.09 16.23
N ARG A 50 -11.14 17.42 17.42
CA ARG A 50 -11.55 18.80 17.72
C ARG A 50 -10.34 19.73 17.52
N CYS A 51 -10.13 20.20 16.29
CA CYS A 51 -9.74 21.58 16.07
C CYS A 51 -10.71 22.37 16.94
N LYS A 52 -10.22 22.94 18.04
CA LYS A 52 -11.01 23.86 18.85
C LYS A 52 -11.53 24.92 17.90
N GLU A 53 -12.82 24.81 17.61
CA GLU A 53 -13.63 25.80 16.96
C GLU A 53 -13.42 27.09 17.73
N LEU A 54 -12.58 27.94 17.15
CA LEU A 54 -12.29 29.26 17.65
C LEU A 54 -13.52 30.09 17.33
N ASP A 55 -14.31 30.30 18.38
CA ASP A 55 -15.36 31.29 18.59
C ASP A 55 -15.88 32.00 17.33
N HIS A 56 -17.12 31.68 16.98
CA HIS A 56 -17.92 32.31 15.92
C HIS A 56 -17.89 33.84 15.99
N THR A 57 -17.07 34.50 15.18
CA THR A 57 -17.36 35.86 14.67
C THR A 57 -16.56 36.19 13.40
N SER A 58 -16.80 35.47 12.30
CA SER A 58 -16.78 36.08 10.96
C SER A 58 -17.30 35.11 9.91
N ILE A 59 -18.54 35.36 9.51
CA ILE A 59 -19.23 34.79 8.36
C ILE A 59 -18.51 35.20 7.06
N ALA A 60 -18.48 34.28 6.08
CA ALA A 60 -18.07 34.43 4.68
C ALA A 60 -16.61 34.15 4.32
N ASN A 61 -16.16 32.91 4.54
CA ASN A 61 -15.40 32.16 3.54
C ASN A 61 -15.46 30.68 3.90
N GLU A 62 -16.39 29.98 3.27
CA GLU A 62 -16.53 28.53 3.36
C GLU A 62 -15.44 27.89 2.48
N GLU A 63 -14.17 28.09 2.84
CA GLU A 63 -13.11 27.18 2.42
C GLU A 63 -13.29 25.93 3.29
N THR A 64 -13.82 24.87 2.68
CA THR A 64 -13.79 23.52 3.24
C THR A 64 -12.33 23.21 3.61
N VAL A 65 -12.01 23.30 4.90
CA VAL A 65 -10.73 22.86 5.43
C VAL A 65 -10.71 21.35 5.22
N ASN A 66 -10.10 20.91 4.12
CA ASN A 66 -9.80 19.51 3.88
C ASN A 66 -8.86 19.08 5.01
N CYS A 67 -9.43 18.52 6.08
CA CYS A 67 -8.66 17.88 7.13
C CYS A 67 -7.93 16.73 6.47
N PHE A 68 -6.62 16.92 6.26
CA PHE A 68 -5.77 15.92 5.66
C PHE A 68 -5.59 14.81 6.69
N THR A 69 -6.39 13.76 6.60
CA THR A 69 -6.14 12.50 7.31
C THR A 69 -4.90 11.88 6.68
N LEU A 70 -3.76 12.23 7.25
CA LEU A 70 -2.47 11.71 6.86
C LEU A 70 -2.48 10.20 7.12
N SER A 71 -2.27 9.42 6.07
CA SER A 71 -2.19 7.96 6.15
C SER A 71 -1.23 7.58 7.27
N GLU A 72 -1.75 6.90 8.29
CA GLU A 72 -0.99 6.45 9.45
C GLU A 72 -0.10 5.28 9.00
N ASP A 73 1.02 5.64 8.38
CA ASP A 73 1.89 4.71 7.67
C ASP A 73 3.29 4.74 8.29
N VAL A 74 4.07 3.69 8.09
CA VAL A 74 5.45 3.50 8.52
C VAL A 74 6.32 4.71 8.24
N TYR A 75 6.12 5.31 7.08
CA TYR A 75 6.83 6.50 6.63
C TYR A 75 6.58 7.72 7.53
N MET A 76 5.41 7.79 8.17
CA MET A 76 5.09 8.81 9.17
C MET A 76 5.79 8.57 10.50
N VAL A 77 5.92 7.31 10.92
CA VAL A 77 6.73 6.96 12.09
C VAL A 77 8.21 7.22 11.81
N LEU A 78 8.69 6.92 10.61
CA LEU A 78 10.04 7.24 10.16
C LEU A 78 10.30 8.75 10.22
N ALA A 79 9.34 9.55 9.76
CA ALA A 79 9.48 11.00 9.70
C ALA A 79 9.36 11.67 11.09
N SER A 80 8.63 11.07 12.04
CA SER A 80 8.36 11.64 13.37
C SER A 80 9.25 11.10 14.50
N SER A 81 9.85 9.93 14.35
CA SER A 81 10.67 9.31 15.39
C SER A 81 12.10 9.87 15.43
N LYS A 82 12.70 9.84 16.62
CA LYS A 82 14.11 10.20 16.81
C LYS A 82 14.98 9.13 16.14
N LEU A 83 15.99 9.54 15.38
CA LEU A 83 16.94 8.65 14.67
C LEU A 83 17.62 7.60 15.57
N THR A 84 17.66 7.84 16.88
CA THR A 84 18.25 6.94 17.88
C THR A 84 17.23 6.07 18.62
N SER A 85 15.94 6.21 18.34
CA SER A 85 14.93 5.36 18.97
C SER A 85 14.94 3.95 18.38
N PRO A 86 14.75 2.90 19.20
CA PRO A 86 14.65 1.53 18.69
C PRO A 86 13.48 1.37 17.72
N SER A 87 12.40 2.14 17.90
CA SER A 87 11.25 2.25 16.99
C SER A 87 11.65 2.67 15.59
N PHE A 88 12.49 3.70 15.46
CA PHE A 88 12.98 4.17 14.16
C PHE A 88 13.75 3.06 13.45
N TRP A 89 14.66 2.38 14.15
CA TRP A 89 15.45 1.30 13.58
C TRP A 89 14.60 0.07 13.23
N PHE A 90 13.58 -0.24 14.02
CA PHE A 90 12.63 -1.31 13.69
C PHE A 90 11.87 -0.98 12.42
N SER A 91 11.32 0.23 12.28
CA SER A 91 10.61 0.65 11.07
C SER A 91 11.52 0.67 9.83
N VAL A 92 12.75 1.17 9.96
CA VAL A 92 13.73 1.13 8.86
C VAL A 92 14.09 -0.31 8.48
N LEU A 93 14.39 -1.15 9.45
CA LEU A 93 14.93 -2.47 9.18
C LEU A 93 13.84 -3.45 8.71
N VAL A 94 12.69 -3.44 9.36
CA VAL A 94 11.63 -4.41 9.09
C VAL A 94 10.79 -4.01 7.90
N ILE A 95 10.49 -2.73 7.72
CA ILE A 95 9.58 -2.33 6.63
C ILE A 95 10.43 -1.91 5.44
N PHE A 96 11.30 -0.92 5.59
CA PHE A 96 12.05 -0.43 4.44
C PHE A 96 13.03 -1.48 3.88
N ILE A 97 13.91 -2.07 4.69
CA ILE A 97 14.92 -3.00 4.15
C ILE A 97 14.28 -4.31 3.67
N PHE A 98 13.40 -4.92 4.45
CA PHE A 98 12.78 -6.19 4.06
C PHE A 98 11.93 -6.05 2.80
N GLN A 99 11.05 -5.05 2.74
CA GLN A 99 10.14 -4.86 1.62
C GLN A 99 10.89 -4.50 0.34
N TYR A 100 11.87 -3.59 0.41
CA TYR A 100 12.72 -3.29 -0.74
C TYR A 100 13.52 -4.51 -1.19
N THR A 101 14.07 -5.28 -0.25
CA THR A 101 14.82 -6.49 -0.60
C THR A 101 13.92 -7.51 -1.28
N MET A 102 12.71 -7.73 -0.77
CA MET A 102 11.73 -8.63 -1.40
C MET A 102 11.35 -8.18 -2.80
N LEU A 103 11.05 -6.89 -3.00
CA LEU A 103 10.73 -6.35 -4.32
C LEU A 103 11.93 -6.44 -5.29
N ILE A 104 13.14 -6.13 -4.83
CA ILE A 104 14.36 -6.23 -5.62
C ILE A 104 14.65 -7.70 -5.99
N VAL A 105 14.53 -8.64 -5.05
CA VAL A 105 14.71 -10.07 -5.31
C VAL A 105 13.67 -10.57 -6.31
N LEU A 106 12.40 -10.15 -6.18
CA LEU A 106 11.35 -10.48 -7.14
C LEU A 106 11.68 -9.96 -8.54
N ILE A 107 12.10 -8.69 -8.67
CA ILE A 107 12.51 -8.13 -9.97
C ILE A 107 13.74 -8.88 -10.51
N ALA A 108 14.73 -9.15 -9.68
CA ALA A 108 15.96 -9.84 -10.09
C ALA A 108 15.71 -11.29 -10.53
N ASP A 109 14.80 -12.01 -9.87
CA ASP A 109 14.40 -13.37 -10.26
C ASP A 109 13.68 -13.38 -11.62
N ARG A 110 12.92 -12.32 -11.90
CA ARG A 110 12.17 -12.20 -13.16
C ARG A 110 12.98 -11.66 -14.33
N VAL A 111 14.02 -10.88 -14.08
CA VAL A 111 14.84 -10.27 -15.14
C VAL A 111 16.09 -11.10 -15.39
N ASP A 112 16.16 -11.69 -16.59
CA ASP A 112 17.30 -12.51 -17.02
C ASP A 112 18.28 -11.70 -17.87
N PHE A 113 19.19 -10.99 -17.20
CA PHE A 113 20.15 -10.07 -17.85
C PHE A 113 21.12 -10.74 -18.84
N GLU A 114 21.25 -12.07 -18.82
CA GLU A 114 22.17 -12.80 -19.70
C GLU A 114 21.52 -13.23 -21.03
N SER A 115 20.19 -13.18 -21.11
CA SER A 115 19.44 -13.63 -22.28
C SER A 115 19.22 -12.51 -23.32
N SER A 116 19.01 -12.90 -24.58
CA SER A 116 18.60 -11.96 -25.66
C SER A 116 17.20 -11.39 -25.48
N ASN A 117 16.42 -11.94 -24.54
CA ASN A 117 15.09 -11.49 -24.15
C ASN A 117 15.03 -11.37 -22.61
N PRO A 118 15.60 -10.31 -22.03
CA PRO A 118 15.81 -10.22 -20.59
C PRO A 118 14.51 -10.15 -19.79
N LEU A 119 13.43 -9.69 -20.41
CA LEU A 119 12.09 -9.67 -19.80
C LEU A 119 11.29 -10.95 -20.09
N ARG A 120 11.85 -11.92 -20.82
CA ARG A 120 11.20 -13.18 -21.22
C ARG A 120 9.80 -12.98 -21.79
N LEU A 121 9.62 -11.91 -22.57
CA LEU A 121 8.33 -11.55 -23.14
C LEU A 121 7.85 -12.65 -24.11
N PRO A 122 6.65 -13.23 -23.91
CA PRO A 122 6.12 -14.24 -24.82
C PRO A 122 5.78 -13.60 -26.17
N ALA A 123 6.45 -14.03 -27.24
CA ALA A 123 6.24 -13.45 -28.58
C ALA A 123 4.87 -13.83 -29.20
N ASN A 124 4.21 -14.87 -28.68
CA ASN A 124 2.99 -15.43 -29.25
C ASN A 124 1.86 -15.57 -28.21
N VAL A 125 1.48 -14.46 -27.58
CA VAL A 125 0.32 -14.42 -26.67
C VAL A 125 -0.98 -14.20 -27.45
N GLU A 126 -2.03 -14.93 -27.04
CA GLU A 126 -3.40 -14.80 -27.55
C GLU A 126 -3.92 -13.37 -27.38
N THR A 127 -4.72 -12.88 -28.33
CA THR A 127 -5.31 -11.53 -28.30
C THR A 127 -6.09 -11.28 -27.00
N THR A 128 -6.79 -12.29 -26.49
CA THR A 128 -7.53 -12.24 -25.22
C THR A 128 -6.61 -11.92 -24.04
N VAL A 129 -5.43 -12.57 -23.98
CA VAL A 129 -4.43 -12.34 -22.92
C VAL A 129 -3.85 -10.94 -23.01
N ARG A 130 -3.58 -10.43 -24.22
CA ARG A 130 -3.07 -9.06 -24.41
C ARG A 130 -4.05 -7.99 -23.91
N LEU A 131 -5.34 -8.20 -24.13
CA LEU A 131 -6.38 -7.30 -23.65
C LEU A 131 -6.48 -7.34 -22.12
N ALA A 132 -6.42 -8.53 -21.52
CA ALA A 132 -6.38 -8.70 -20.07
C ALA A 132 -5.12 -8.07 -19.44
N GLN A 133 -3.94 -8.25 -20.04
CA GLN A 133 -2.69 -7.62 -19.61
C GLN A 133 -2.79 -6.09 -19.67
N THR A 134 -3.35 -5.54 -20.75
CA THR A 134 -3.53 -4.08 -20.89
C THR A 134 -4.42 -3.54 -19.78
N LEU A 135 -5.57 -4.19 -19.52
CA LEU A 135 -6.48 -3.80 -18.45
C LEU A 135 -5.82 -3.92 -17.07
N ALA A 136 -5.08 -5.00 -16.83
CA ALA A 136 -4.38 -5.23 -15.58
C ALA A 136 -3.31 -4.18 -15.28
N ILE A 137 -2.61 -3.66 -16.30
CA ILE A 137 -1.66 -2.54 -16.15
C ILE A 137 -2.39 -1.27 -15.69
N PHE A 138 -3.55 -0.95 -16.28
CA PHE A 138 -4.33 0.21 -15.83
C PHE A 138 -4.79 0.04 -14.38
N ILE A 139 -5.32 -1.14 -14.03
CA ILE A 139 -5.71 -1.45 -12.66
C ILE A 139 -4.50 -1.34 -11.72
N ALA A 140 -3.33 -1.88 -12.08
CA ALA A 140 -2.10 -1.76 -11.29
C ALA A 140 -1.75 -0.31 -10.97
N ILE A 141 -1.82 0.58 -11.98
CA ILE A 141 -1.52 2.01 -11.79
C ILE A 141 -2.52 2.65 -10.82
N PHE A 142 -3.81 2.37 -10.96
CA PHE A 142 -4.85 2.97 -10.12
C PHE A 142 -4.90 2.39 -8.70
N THR A 143 -4.56 1.12 -8.52
CA THR A 143 -4.55 0.46 -7.21
C THR A 143 -3.30 0.79 -6.40
N GLN A 144 -2.25 1.34 -7.01
CA GLN A 144 -1.00 1.67 -6.32
C GLN A 144 -1.13 2.95 -5.46
N ASN A 145 -1.80 2.83 -4.33
CA ASN A 145 -2.04 3.93 -3.39
C ASN A 145 -0.73 4.55 -2.87
N ASP A 146 0.31 3.76 -2.64
CA ASP A 146 1.58 4.27 -2.10
C ASP A 146 2.26 5.28 -3.02
N LEU A 147 2.22 5.03 -4.32
CA LEU A 147 2.79 5.92 -5.32
C LEU A 147 2.00 7.24 -5.35
N LEU A 148 0.67 7.16 -5.38
CA LEU A 148 -0.21 8.32 -5.43
C LEU A 148 -0.09 9.17 -4.16
N VAL A 149 -0.20 8.55 -2.98
CA VAL A 149 -0.10 9.22 -1.69
C VAL A 149 1.30 9.79 -1.47
N GLY A 150 2.35 9.05 -1.85
CA GLY A 150 3.74 9.51 -1.79
C GLY A 150 3.99 10.74 -2.66
N MET A 151 3.53 10.71 -3.92
CA MET A 151 3.65 11.84 -4.84
C MET A 151 2.85 13.06 -4.37
N GLN A 152 1.61 12.84 -3.91
CA GLN A 152 0.77 13.90 -3.38
C GLN A 152 1.44 14.56 -2.17
N SER A 153 1.98 13.78 -1.24
CA SER A 153 2.69 14.27 -0.06
C SER A 153 3.97 15.04 -0.44
N LEU A 154 4.66 14.61 -1.51
CA LEU A 154 5.84 15.28 -2.03
C LEU A 154 5.49 16.67 -2.63
N PHE A 155 4.41 16.75 -3.40
CA PHE A 155 3.98 18.00 -4.05
C PHE A 155 3.30 18.98 -3.10
N GLN A 156 2.51 18.49 -2.14
CA GLN A 156 1.86 19.33 -1.13
C GLN A 156 2.87 19.89 -0.12
N GLY A 157 4.02 19.22 0.04
CA GLY A 157 5.07 19.65 0.95
C GLY A 157 4.70 19.43 2.42
N LEU A 158 5.48 20.02 3.33
CA LEU A 158 5.27 19.87 4.78
C LEU A 158 3.94 20.56 5.18
N PRO A 159 2.94 19.84 5.72
CA PRO A 159 1.65 20.44 6.01
C PRO A 159 1.77 21.56 7.07
N GLN A 160 1.05 22.67 6.87
CA GLN A 160 1.14 23.83 7.78
C GLN A 160 0.63 23.51 9.19
N ALA A 161 -0.24 22.51 9.34
CA ALA A 161 -0.74 22.02 10.63
C ALA A 161 0.40 21.61 11.60
N TYR A 162 1.56 21.23 11.07
CA TYR A 162 2.74 20.86 11.87
C TYR A 162 3.48 22.05 12.49
N ARG A 163 3.14 23.30 12.15
CA ARG A 163 3.84 24.51 12.63
C ARG A 163 3.23 25.18 13.85
N GLY A 164 2.07 24.76 14.40
CA GLY A 164 1.51 25.51 15.53
C GLY A 164 0.29 24.99 16.31
N GLY A 165 -0.23 23.79 16.06
CA GLY A 165 -1.39 23.25 16.80
C GLY A 165 -1.03 22.47 18.09
N LEU A 166 -2.00 22.28 18.99
CA LEU A 166 -1.90 21.43 20.21
C LEU A 166 -1.49 19.97 19.90
N GLU A 167 -1.85 19.44 18.72
CA GLU A 167 -1.40 18.12 18.21
C GLU A 167 0.02 18.15 17.60
N GLY A 168 0.56 19.34 17.34
CA GLY A 168 1.90 19.54 16.78
C GLY A 168 3.04 19.14 17.73
N GLN A 169 2.75 18.80 18.99
CA GLN A 169 3.78 18.34 19.93
C GLN A 169 4.41 16.99 19.53
N ARG A 170 3.67 16.09 18.86
CA ARG A 170 4.24 14.82 18.36
C ARG A 170 5.29 15.03 17.25
N PHE A 171 5.23 16.17 16.57
CA PHE A 171 6.00 16.43 15.35
C PHE A 171 6.86 17.69 15.43
N GLN A 172 6.96 18.30 16.62
CA GLN A 172 7.70 19.54 16.83
C GLN A 172 9.19 19.45 16.46
N ASN A 173 9.74 18.23 16.45
CA ASN A 173 11.14 17.96 16.10
C ASN A 173 11.32 17.39 14.68
N MET A 174 10.28 17.38 13.84
CA MET A 174 10.37 16.84 12.49
C MET A 174 11.22 17.75 11.60
N SER A 175 12.38 17.25 11.17
CA SER A 175 13.18 17.95 10.18
C SER A 175 12.50 17.89 8.80
N PRO A 176 12.48 18.98 8.02
CA PRO A 176 11.99 18.96 6.64
C PRO A 176 12.65 17.86 5.80
N PHE A 177 13.93 17.59 6.06
CA PHE A 177 14.65 16.52 5.38
C PHE A 177 14.07 15.13 5.67
N GLN A 178 13.66 14.86 6.92
CA GLN A 178 13.05 13.59 7.29
C GLN A 178 11.71 13.40 6.58
N TRP A 179 10.88 14.45 6.52
CA TRP A 179 9.62 14.45 5.76
C TRP A 179 9.83 14.13 4.28
N TYR A 180 10.72 14.87 3.61
CA TYR A 180 11.00 14.64 2.19
C TYR A 180 11.58 13.25 1.94
N SER A 181 12.44 12.77 2.83
CA SER A 181 13.02 11.43 2.72
C SER A 181 11.96 10.34 2.84
N ALA A 182 11.01 10.47 3.77
CA ALA A 182 9.92 9.53 3.95
C ALA A 182 8.97 9.53 2.75
N CYS A 183 8.58 10.72 2.26
CA CYS A 183 7.74 10.85 1.07
C CYS A 183 8.42 10.27 -0.18
N LEU A 184 9.72 10.53 -0.34
CA LEU A 184 10.50 10.00 -1.45
C LEU A 184 10.62 8.48 -1.38
N SER A 185 10.91 7.92 -0.19
CA SER A 185 10.93 6.48 0.02
C SER A 185 9.58 5.84 -0.32
N LYS A 186 8.47 6.36 0.20
CA LYS A 186 7.13 5.86 -0.13
C LYS A 186 6.84 5.89 -1.64
N THR A 187 7.22 6.99 -2.30
CA THR A 187 7.09 7.13 -3.77
C THR A 187 7.93 6.10 -4.52
N LEU A 188 9.19 5.89 -4.08
CA LEU A 188 10.10 4.93 -4.70
C LEU A 188 9.64 3.48 -4.48
N GLN A 189 9.12 3.15 -3.30
CA GLN A 189 8.51 1.85 -3.04
C GLN A 189 7.32 1.61 -3.95
N GLY A 190 6.39 2.58 -4.02
CA GLY A 190 5.23 2.50 -4.91
C GLY A 190 5.65 2.33 -6.38
N ALA A 191 6.69 3.04 -6.82
CA ALA A 191 7.22 2.92 -8.17
C ALA A 191 7.88 1.56 -8.43
N LEU A 192 8.69 1.04 -7.49
CA LEU A 192 9.31 -0.29 -7.59
C LEU A 192 8.26 -1.40 -7.61
N SER A 193 7.24 -1.27 -6.76
CA SER A 193 6.10 -2.18 -6.71
C SER A 193 5.34 -2.17 -8.05
N LEU A 194 5.09 -0.98 -8.62
CA LEU A 194 4.47 -0.88 -9.94
C LEU A 194 5.34 -1.49 -11.06
N ILE A 195 6.65 -1.31 -11.02
CA ILE A 195 7.58 -1.93 -11.98
C ILE A 195 7.55 -3.46 -11.84
N ALA A 196 7.56 -3.98 -10.61
CA ALA A 196 7.45 -5.41 -10.34
C ALA A 196 6.12 -5.97 -10.87
N ALA A 197 5.00 -5.31 -10.57
CA ALA A 197 3.68 -5.67 -11.09
C ALA A 197 3.67 -5.67 -12.63
N PHE A 198 4.22 -4.63 -13.26
CA PHE A 198 4.33 -4.54 -14.71
C PHE A 198 5.10 -5.72 -15.31
N ILE A 199 6.28 -6.06 -14.76
CA ILE A 199 7.09 -7.19 -15.22
C ILE A 199 6.30 -8.50 -15.08
N LEU A 200 5.66 -8.72 -13.93
CA LEU A 200 4.86 -9.91 -13.67
C LEU A 200 3.66 -10.05 -14.63
N ILE A 201 2.97 -8.95 -14.92
CA ILE A 201 1.84 -8.93 -15.87
C ILE A 201 2.33 -9.24 -17.29
N MET A 202 3.43 -8.61 -17.72
CA MET A 202 3.98 -8.78 -19.07
C MET A 202 4.55 -10.18 -19.33
N GLN A 203 5.06 -10.84 -18.30
CA GLN A 203 5.58 -12.21 -18.38
C GLN A 203 4.48 -13.28 -18.34
N SER A 204 3.31 -12.92 -17.83
CA SER A 204 2.21 -13.87 -17.70
C SER A 204 1.70 -14.34 -19.06
N GLN A 205 1.48 -15.65 -19.18
CA GLN A 205 0.86 -16.26 -20.36
C GLN A 205 -0.65 -16.49 -20.18
N ASN A 206 -1.14 -16.42 -18.94
CA ASN A 206 -2.52 -16.70 -18.57
C ASN A 206 -3.12 -15.57 -17.74
N VAL A 207 -4.40 -15.28 -17.92
CA VAL A 207 -5.12 -14.28 -17.12
C VAL A 207 -5.08 -14.63 -15.63
N PHE A 208 -5.15 -15.92 -15.31
CA PHE A 208 -5.06 -16.42 -13.95
C PHE A 208 -3.72 -16.07 -13.26
N ASP A 209 -2.59 -16.26 -13.96
CA ASP A 209 -1.27 -15.91 -13.44
C ASP A 209 -1.14 -14.39 -13.24
N VAL A 210 -1.80 -13.59 -14.09
CA VAL A 210 -1.90 -12.12 -13.90
C VAL A 210 -2.60 -11.80 -12.58
N LEU A 211 -3.76 -12.41 -12.33
CA LEU A 211 -4.55 -12.18 -11.11
C LEU A 211 -3.81 -12.67 -9.86
N LEU A 212 -3.13 -13.81 -9.94
CA LEU A 212 -2.35 -14.37 -8.84
C LEU A 212 -1.15 -13.48 -8.47
N ASN A 213 -0.44 -12.96 -9.47
CA ASN A 213 0.65 -12.00 -9.23
C ASN A 213 0.14 -10.72 -8.56
N PHE A 214 -1.04 -10.25 -8.95
CA PHE A 214 -1.68 -9.08 -8.34
C PHE A 214 -2.07 -9.33 -6.88
N LEU A 215 -2.65 -10.50 -6.61
CA LEU A 215 -3.02 -10.94 -5.27
C LEU A 215 -1.78 -11.09 -4.37
N GLY A 216 -0.69 -11.66 -4.89
CA GLY A 216 0.57 -11.78 -4.17
C GLY A 216 1.15 -10.43 -3.78
N MET A 217 1.11 -9.46 -4.69
CA MET A 217 1.56 -8.09 -4.43
C MET A 217 0.68 -7.39 -3.37
N SER A 218 -0.64 -7.52 -3.46
CA SER A 218 -1.57 -6.97 -2.45
C SER A 218 -1.33 -7.59 -1.08
N PHE A 219 -1.13 -8.90 -1.03
CA PHE A 219 -0.88 -9.62 0.22
C PHE A 219 0.42 -9.19 0.90
N VAL A 220 1.48 -8.91 0.13
CA VAL A 220 2.73 -8.36 0.67
C VAL A 220 2.52 -6.96 1.25
N GLY A 221 1.67 -6.13 0.62
CA GLY A 221 1.26 -4.83 1.18
C GLY A 221 0.50 -4.98 2.50
N ASP A 222 -0.50 -5.86 2.54
CA ASP A 222 -1.31 -6.08 3.75
C ASP A 222 -0.49 -6.59 4.94
N ILE A 223 0.53 -7.44 4.70
CA ILE A 223 1.45 -7.89 5.74
C ILE A 223 2.27 -6.73 6.30
N ASP A 224 2.69 -5.81 5.45
CA ASP A 224 3.50 -4.65 5.83
C ASP A 224 2.70 -3.72 6.76
N ASP A 225 1.44 -3.45 6.40
CA ASP A 225 0.51 -2.65 7.19
C ASP A 225 0.23 -3.29 8.56
N GLN A 226 0.02 -4.61 8.62
CA GLN A 226 -0.18 -5.32 9.88
C GLN A 226 1.08 -5.37 10.76
N ALA A 227 2.26 -5.55 10.15
CA ALA A 227 3.53 -5.52 10.87
C ALA A 227 3.78 -4.13 11.48
N PHE A 228 3.33 -3.08 10.81
CA PHE A 228 3.35 -1.73 11.31
C PHE A 228 2.43 -1.52 12.52
N GLU A 229 1.17 -1.94 12.44
CA GLU A 229 0.23 -1.85 13.56
C GLU A 229 0.78 -2.57 14.81
N LEU A 230 1.37 -3.74 14.63
CA LEU A 230 2.03 -4.49 15.71
C LEU A 230 3.25 -3.74 16.28
N GLY A 231 4.04 -3.10 15.42
CA GLY A 231 5.15 -2.24 15.82
C GLY A 231 4.68 -1.07 16.68
N LEU A 232 3.60 -0.38 16.27
CA LEU A 232 3.00 0.70 17.05
C LEU A 232 2.44 0.21 18.39
N ALA A 233 1.71 -0.91 18.41
CA ALA A 233 1.12 -1.46 19.63
C ALA A 233 2.17 -1.85 20.67
N THR A 234 3.33 -2.34 20.22
CA THR A 234 4.46 -2.68 21.09
C THR A 234 5.07 -1.43 21.74
N LEU A 235 5.04 -0.29 21.06
CA LEU A 235 5.57 0.98 21.56
C LEU A 235 4.62 1.72 22.50
N ALA A 236 3.32 1.43 22.42
CA ALA A 236 2.31 2.00 23.31
C ALA A 236 2.29 1.36 24.71
N ASN A 237 2.92 0.19 24.90
CA ASN A 237 3.08 -0.51 26.18
C ASN A 237 4.56 -0.59 26.57
N PRO A 238 5.15 0.49 27.13
CA PRO A 238 6.57 0.54 27.53
C PRO A 238 6.92 -0.39 28.71
#